data_AF-F6RG51-F1
#
_entry.id   AF-F6RG51-F1
#
_cell.length_a   1.000
_cell.length_b   1.000
_cell.length_c   1.000
_cell.angle_alpha   90.00
_cell.angle_beta   90.00
_cell.angle_gamma   90.00
#
_symmetry.space_group_name_H-M   'P 1'
#
loop_
_entity.id
_entity.type
_entity.pdbx_description
1 polymer ?
#
loop_
_entity_poly.entity_id
_entity_poly.type
_entity_poly.pdbx_seq_one_letter_code
_entity_poly.pdbx_strand_id
1 'polypeptide(L)' 'MSNFLDIVWTPVSFTHVEYEKGDQFGKFLAWTSLFPFVVLSGFLTHIYFRREIHTIVFFIGIFLNEMVNYIVKHIV' A
#
# COMPACT_ATOMS: atom_id res chain seq x y z
N MET A 1 33.44 24.52 4.75
CA MET A 1 32.13 24.38 4.09
C MET A 1 32.17 23.10 3.27
N SER A 2 32.04 21.93 3.91
CA SER A 2 32.07 20.62 3.25
C SER A 2 30.69 20.33 2.67
N ASN A 3 30.57 20.36 1.34
CA ASN A 3 29.30 20.11 0.66
C ASN A 3 28.86 18.67 0.89
N PHE A 4 27.62 18.56 1.35
CA PHE A 4 26.85 17.36 1.64
C PHE A 4 26.90 16.43 0.42
N LEU A 5 27.34 15.20 0.65
CA LEU A 5 27.54 14.13 -0.33
C LEU A 5 26.32 13.96 -1.25
N ASP A 6 26.56 13.74 -2.55
CA ASP A 6 25.53 13.47 -3.56
C ASP A 6 24.64 12.29 -3.15
N ILE A 7 23.48 12.60 -2.56
CA ILE A 7 22.51 11.61 -2.12
C ILE A 7 21.81 11.08 -3.38
N VAL A 8 22.19 9.88 -3.82
CA VAL A 8 21.58 9.27 -5.01
C VAL A 8 20.30 8.55 -4.59
N TRP A 9 19.17 9.22 -4.75
CA TRP A 9 17.83 8.67 -4.53
C TRP A 9 17.52 7.57 -5.54
N THR A 10 16.98 6.43 -5.08
CA THR A 10 16.51 5.36 -5.98
C THR A 10 15.04 5.08 -5.73
N PRO A 11 14.17 5.27 -6.74
CA PRO A 11 12.75 5.00 -6.56
C PRO A 11 12.48 3.49 -6.55
N VAL A 12 11.63 3.03 -5.63
CA VAL A 12 11.00 1.71 -5.75
C VAL A 12 9.91 1.80 -6.82
N SER A 13 10.11 1.15 -7.97
CA SER A 13 9.25 1.30 -9.16
C SER A 13 7.76 0.95 -8.97
N PHE A 14 7.39 0.27 -7.89
CA PHE A 14 6.00 -0.16 -7.65
C PHE A 14 5.15 0.83 -6.84
N THR A 15 5.77 1.67 -5.99
CA THR A 15 5.06 2.65 -5.14
C THR A 15 5.73 4.03 -5.10
N HIS A 16 6.77 4.27 -5.90
CA HIS A 16 7.55 5.51 -5.91
C HIS A 16 8.04 5.94 -4.52
N VAL A 17 8.28 4.98 -3.61
CA VAL A 17 8.93 5.27 -2.33
C VAL A 17 10.41 5.46 -2.61
N GLU A 18 10.88 6.69 -2.42
CA GLU A 18 12.28 7.07 -2.57
C GLU A 18 13.03 6.69 -1.28
N TYR A 19 14.16 6.00 -1.43
CA TYR A 19 15.08 5.73 -0.34
C TYR A 19 16.49 6.15 -0.76
N GLU A 20 17.29 6.59 0.21
CA GLU A 20 18.69 6.94 -0.02
C GLU A 20 19.49 5.68 -0.36
N LYS A 21 20.30 5.70 -1.44
CA LYS A 21 21.20 4.58 -1.78
C LYS A 21 22.19 4.33 -0.64
N GLY A 22 21.94 3.29 0.15
CA GLY A 22 22.81 2.86 1.23
C GLY A 22 22.08 2.58 2.54
N ASP A 23 20.86 3.09 2.70
CA ASP A 23 20.06 2.86 3.92
C ASP A 23 19.27 1.55 3.85
N GLN A 24 19.76 0.52 4.55
CA GLN A 24 19.10 -0.78 4.67
C GLN A 24 17.78 -0.67 5.45
N PHE A 25 17.67 0.28 6.39
CA PHE A 25 16.45 0.48 7.18
C PHE A 25 15.38 1.13 6.30
N GLY A 26 15.70 2.20 5.58
CA GLY A 26 14.81 2.83 4.60
C GLY A 26 14.31 1.85 3.53
N LYS A 27 15.17 0.95 3.05
CA LYS A 27 14.76 -0.14 2.15
C LYS A 27 13.74 -1.08 2.82
N PHE A 28 13.97 -1.51 4.06
CA PHE A 28 13.03 -2.37 4.79
C PHE A 28 11.66 -1.69 4.98
N LEU A 29 11.65 -0.41 5.37
CA LEU A 29 10.42 0.36 5.52
C LEU A 29 9.67 0.51 4.19
N ALA A 30 10.39 0.70 3.08
CA ALA A 30 9.80 0.74 1.75
C ALA A 30 9.15 -0.60 1.34
N TRP A 31 9.69 -1.74 1.77
CA TRP A 31 9.01 -3.04 1.58
C TRP A 31 7.79 -3.19 2.50
N THR A 32 7.86 -2.71 3.74
CA THR A 32 6.71 -2.73 4.66
C THR A 32 5.55 -1.86 4.16
N SER A 33 5.82 -0.76 3.43
CA SER A 33 4.74 0.04 2.82
C SER A 33 4.00 -0.68 1.68
N LEU A 34 4.57 -1.75 1.11
CA LEU A 34 3.90 -2.64 0.15
C LEU A 34 2.99 -3.69 0.82
N PHE A 35 3.09 -3.88 2.13
CA PHE A 35 2.25 -4.81 2.89
C PHE A 35 0.74 -4.72 2.62
N PRO A 36 0.09 -3.53 2.47
CA PRO A 36 -1.32 -3.44 2.08
C PRO A 36 -1.67 -4.20 0.79
N PHE A 37 -0.78 -4.23 -0.20
CA PHE A 37 -1.01 -4.99 -1.44
C PHE A 37 -0.92 -6.50 -1.22
N VAL A 38 0.01 -6.94 -0.36
CA VAL A 38 0.13 -8.35 0.03
C VAL A 38 -1.14 -8.81 0.73
N VAL A 39 -1.65 -8.00 1.67
CA VAL A 39 -2.91 -8.27 2.37
C VAL A 39 -4.08 -8.34 1.39
N LEU A 40 -4.21 -7.37 0.47
CA LEU A 40 -5.23 -7.38 -0.60
C LEU A 40 -5.18 -8.65 -1.46
N SER A 41 -3.99 -9.03 -1.94
CA SER A 41 -3.81 -10.24 -2.75
C SER A 41 -4.11 -11.53 -1.96
N GLY A 42 -3.78 -11.54 -0.66
CA GLY A 42 -4.11 -12.63 0.26
C GLY A 42 -5.62 -12.80 0.45
N PHE A 43 -6.35 -11.69 0.61
CA PHE A 43 -7.82 -11.71 0.66
C PHE A 43 -8.42 -12.26 -0.65
N LEU A 44 -7.95 -11.79 -1.80
CA LEU A 44 -8.41 -12.29 -3.12
C LEU A 44 -8.14 -13.79 -3.29
N THR A 45 -6.96 -14.26 -2.88
CA THR A 45 -6.60 -15.67 -2.91
C THR A 45 -7.50 -16.49 -1.99
N HIS A 46 -7.77 -16.00 -0.77
CA HIS A 46 -8.65 -16.68 0.18
C HIS A 46 -10.09 -16.81 -0.36
N ILE A 47 -10.60 -15.74 -0.96
CA ILE A 47 -11.90 -15.70 -1.63
C ILE A 47 -11.97 -16.73 -2.76
N TYR A 48 -10.93 -16.83 -3.58
CA TYR A 48 -10.88 -17.77 -4.69
C TYR A 48 -10.86 -19.25 -4.23
N PHE A 49 -10.04 -19.56 -3.22
CA PHE A 49 -9.84 -20.93 -2.75
C PHE A 49 -10.95 -21.44 -1.82
N ARG A 50 -11.45 -20.60 -0.90
CA ARG A 50 -12.43 -21.02 0.11
C ARG A 50 -13.86 -20.66 -0.25
N ARG A 51 -14.08 -19.76 -1.22
CA ARG A 51 -15.41 -19.22 -1.63
C ARG A 51 -16.28 -18.81 -0.43
N GLU A 52 -15.66 -18.31 0.63
CA GLU A 52 -16.35 -17.86 1.84
C GLU A 52 -17.05 -16.52 1.53
N ILE A 53 -18.34 -16.61 1.21
CA ILE A 53 -19.22 -15.46 0.91
C ILE A 53 -19.16 -14.36 1.97
N HIS A 54 -18.96 -14.72 3.25
CA HIS A 54 -18.84 -13.76 4.34
C HIS A 54 -17.65 -12.81 4.15
N THR A 55 -16.49 -13.31 3.73
CA THR A 55 -15.30 -12.50 3.46
C THR A 55 -15.50 -11.55 2.29
N ILE A 56 -16.20 -12.02 1.25
CA ILE A 56 -16.51 -11.23 0.05
C ILE A 56 -17.46 -10.09 0.41
N VAL A 57 -18.55 -10.39 1.13
CA VAL A 57 -19.54 -9.39 1.55
C VAL A 57 -18.92 -8.37 2.49
N PHE A 58 -18.06 -8.79 3.41
CA PHE A 58 -17.31 -7.89 4.30
C PHE A 58 -16.40 -6.93 3.52
N PHE A 59 -15.63 -7.45 2.56
CA PHE A 59 -14.76 -6.63 1.72
C PHE A 59 -15.54 -5.62 0.88
N ILE A 60 -16.64 -6.05 0.26
CA ILE A 60 -17.53 -5.17 -0.51
C ILE A 60 -18.14 -4.09 0.40
N GLY A 61 -18.55 -4.45 1.61
CA GLY A 61 -19.07 -3.50 2.60
C GLY A 61 -18.08 -2.40 2.96
N ILE A 62 -16.80 -2.77 3.18
CA ILE A 62 -15.73 -1.80 3.43
C ILE A 62 -15.53 -0.87 2.23
N PHE A 63 -15.48 -1.44 1.01
CA PHE A 63 -15.27 -0.67 -0.20
C PHE A 63 -16.40 0.34 -0.46
N LEU A 64 -17.65 -0.09 -0.28
CA LEU A 64 -18.81 0.79 -0.39
C LEU A 64 -18.81 1.88 0.68
N ASN A 65 -18.44 1.56 1.92
CA ASN A 65 -18.34 2.54 2.98
C ASN A 65 -17.30 3.62 2.66
N GLU A 66 -16.12 3.23 2.16
CA GLU A 66 -15.08 4.18 1.74
C GLU A 66 -15.54 5.03 0.55
N MET A 67 -16.22 4.42 -0.44
CA MET A 67 -16.80 5.16 -1.57
C MET A 67 -17.82 6.22 -1.12
N VAL A 68 -18.76 5.84 -0.25
CA VAL A 68 -19.76 6.80 0.26
C VAL A 68 -19.08 7.90 1.05
N ASN A 69 -18.12 7.57 1.90
CA ASN A 69 -17.38 8.55 2.70
C ASN A 69 -16.58 9.52 1.80
N TYR A 70 -15.96 9.02 0.73
CA TYR A 70 -15.26 9.84 -0.25
C TYR A 70 -16.21 10.80 -0.98
N ILE A 71 -17.36 10.29 -1.42
CA ILE A 71 -18.40 11.08 -2.10
C ILE A 71 -18.92 12.18 -1.17
N VAL A 72 -19.26 11.85 0.08
CA VAL A 72 -19.75 12.84 1.06
C VAL A 72 -18.72 13.94 1.28
N LYS A 73 -17.43 13.59 1.45
CA LYS A 73 -16.34 14.57 1.60
C LYS A 73 -16.06 15.43 0.37
N HIS A 74 -16.48 15.00 -0.82
CA HIS A 74 -16.33 15.78 -2.06
C HIS A 74 -17.58 16.60 -2.38
N ILE A 75 -18.73 16.25 -1.80
CA ILE A 75 -19.98 16.99 -1.94
C ILE A 75 -20.09 18.10 -0.89
N VAL A 76 -19.64 17.84 0.34
CA VAL A 76 -19.64 18.77 1.49
C VAL A 76 -18.25 19.33 1.70
#